data_AF-A0A7Y5KT48-F1
#
_entry.id   AF-A0A7Y5KT48-F1
#
_cell.length_a   1.000
_cell.length_b   1.000
_cell.length_c   1.000
_cell.angle_alpha   90.00
_cell.angle_beta   90.00
_cell.angle_gamma   90.00
#
_symmetry.space_group_name_H-M   'P 1'
#
loop_
_entity.id
_entity.type
_entity.pdbx_description
1 polymer ?
#
loop_
_entity_poly.entity_id
_entity_poly.type
_entity_poly.pdbx_seq_one_letter_code
_entity_poly.pdbx_strand_id
1 'polypeptide(L)'
;MQGLVTLVVGSIVLGATTLAIIALVEHFRGNPNVKLNIGSGRSFVIETVTGSIALFGAVEWLVIALSRQYHEQLTRRASLVVGVEPEDAVKTPHVRLDLRWIGRRFKRWGRGVRVFVGVMPLIGTASFVLSPLAGAQRASGIATFSWTIYWAMVLACAKTAHAWRTEDDPGAKPPILVRALLRIPVIRLYGRFLGFMMRTSFPPAREIEPRSWEFLGLAVARTLVGLPIVYGFMRPTFPLAAAMVLLGPAGDASAEEQPDNAFSGARELNRVEDEARRARAGVGVRVVADGD
;
A
#
# COMPACT_ATOMS: atom_id res chain seq x y z
N MET A 1 6.81 -19.13 16.70
CA MET A 1 6.40 -19.14 15.27
C MET A 1 6.22 -17.74 14.64
N GLN A 2 5.97 -16.67 15.40
CA GLN A 2 5.79 -15.30 14.85
C GLN A 2 7.07 -14.63 14.30
N GLY A 3 8.26 -15.02 14.79
CA GLY A 3 9.55 -14.52 14.27
C GLY A 3 9.96 -15.09 12.91
N LEU A 4 9.52 -16.30 12.58
CA LEU A 4 9.87 -16.96 11.31
C LEU A 4 9.07 -16.35 10.13
N VAL A 5 7.86 -15.88 10.39
CA VAL A 5 6.98 -15.26 9.38
C VAL A 5 7.36 -13.79 9.11
N THR A 6 7.89 -13.05 10.09
CA THR A 6 8.46 -11.71 9.88
C THR A 6 9.75 -11.78 9.06
N LEU A 7 10.57 -12.82 9.27
CA LEU A 7 11.70 -13.15 8.42
C LEU A 7 11.26 -13.45 6.97
N VAL A 8 10.20 -14.23 6.76
CA VAL A 8 9.71 -14.56 5.41
C VAL A 8 9.10 -13.36 4.66
N VAL A 9 8.37 -12.48 5.36
CA VAL A 9 7.75 -11.28 4.73
C VAL A 9 8.81 -10.22 4.42
N GLY A 10 9.77 -10.04 5.33
CA GLY A 10 11.01 -9.32 5.05
C GLY A 10 11.70 -9.92 3.83
N SER A 11 11.91 -11.25 3.79
CA SER A 11 12.56 -11.98 2.70
C SER A 11 11.82 -11.99 1.36
N ILE A 12 10.53 -11.67 1.25
CA ILE A 12 9.87 -11.58 -0.06
C ILE A 12 10.02 -10.18 -0.65
N VAL A 13 9.89 -9.12 0.16
CA VAL A 13 10.13 -7.75 -0.30
C VAL A 13 11.63 -7.49 -0.44
N LEU A 14 12.44 -7.89 0.57
CA LEU A 14 13.89 -8.00 0.43
C LEU A 14 14.19 -8.92 -0.75
N GLY A 15 13.63 -10.12 -0.84
CA GLY A 15 13.91 -11.05 -1.93
C GLY A 15 13.63 -10.49 -3.31
N ALA A 16 12.55 -9.72 -3.50
CA ALA A 16 12.29 -9.03 -4.76
C ALA A 16 13.31 -7.91 -5.02
N THR A 17 13.69 -7.12 -4.01
CA THR A 17 14.78 -6.13 -4.14
C THR A 17 16.16 -6.77 -4.30
N THR A 18 16.42 -7.89 -3.66
CA THR A 18 17.66 -8.66 -3.71
C THR A 18 17.76 -9.34 -5.07
N LEU A 19 16.68 -9.90 -5.60
CA LEU A 19 16.61 -10.42 -6.97
C LEU A 19 16.77 -9.31 -8.01
N ALA A 20 16.20 -8.12 -7.77
CA ALA A 20 16.42 -6.95 -8.64
C ALA A 20 17.88 -6.47 -8.60
N ILE A 21 18.51 -6.45 -7.42
CA ILE A 21 19.94 -6.14 -7.27
C ILE A 21 20.81 -7.22 -7.91
N ILE A 22 20.48 -8.50 -7.73
CA ILE A 22 21.19 -9.63 -8.36
C ILE A 22 21.06 -9.53 -9.89
N ALA A 23 19.87 -9.30 -10.43
CA ALA A 23 19.64 -9.14 -11.86
C ALA A 23 20.38 -7.91 -12.42
N LEU A 24 20.45 -6.81 -11.66
CA LEU A 24 21.24 -5.64 -12.01
C LEU A 24 22.74 -5.97 -12.02
N VAL A 25 23.24 -6.69 -11.01
CA VAL A 25 24.63 -7.15 -10.92
C VAL A 25 24.98 -8.14 -12.04
N GLU A 26 24.05 -9.03 -12.41
CA GLU A 26 24.21 -9.94 -13.55
C GLU A 26 24.18 -9.22 -14.90
N HIS A 27 23.37 -8.18 -15.03
CA HIS A 27 23.41 -7.30 -16.19
C HIS A 27 24.79 -6.63 -16.35
N PHE A 28 25.43 -6.22 -15.24
CA PHE A 28 26.81 -5.73 -15.24
C PHE A 28 27.86 -6.83 -15.43
N ARG A 29 27.59 -8.10 -15.05
CA ARG A 29 28.46 -9.27 -15.35
C ARG A 29 28.58 -9.54 -16.85
N GLY A 30 27.57 -9.22 -17.64
CA GLY A 30 27.58 -9.41 -19.10
C GLY A 30 28.51 -8.44 -19.85
N ASN A 31 29.11 -7.46 -19.15
CA ASN A 31 30.01 -6.49 -19.75
C ASN A 31 31.46 -7.01 -19.65
N PRO A 32 32.09 -7.47 -20.74
CA PRO A 32 33.42 -8.09 -20.73
C PRO A 32 34.54 -7.13 -20.31
N ASN A 33 34.24 -5.82 -20.21
CA ASN A 33 35.21 -4.79 -19.84
C ASN A 33 35.38 -4.62 -18.31
N VAL A 34 34.61 -5.33 -17.47
CA VAL A 34 34.69 -5.20 -16.01
C VAL A 34 35.34 -6.45 -15.40
N LYS A 35 36.68 -6.49 -15.38
CA LYS A 35 37.45 -7.51 -14.63
C LYS A 35 37.45 -7.17 -13.13
N LEU A 36 36.37 -7.50 -12.42
CA LEU A 36 36.38 -7.48 -10.95
C LEU A 36 37.09 -8.75 -10.45
N ASN A 37 38.16 -8.59 -9.69
CA ASN A 37 38.85 -9.67 -8.99
C ASN A 37 38.04 -10.03 -7.72
N ILE A 38 37.35 -11.18 -7.73
CA ILE A 38 36.31 -11.54 -6.75
C ILE A 38 36.88 -12.50 -5.71
N GLY A 39 37.50 -11.95 -4.67
CA GLY A 39 37.80 -12.68 -3.44
C GLY A 39 36.58 -12.80 -2.52
N SER A 40 36.70 -13.64 -1.50
CA SER A 40 35.72 -13.97 -0.43
C SER A 40 35.05 -12.79 0.29
N GLY A 41 35.47 -11.54 0.06
CA GLY A 41 34.86 -10.35 0.64
C GLY A 41 33.50 -9.96 0.05
N ARG A 42 33.13 -10.40 -1.17
CA ARG A 42 31.86 -9.94 -1.81
C ARG A 42 30.60 -10.54 -1.18
N SER A 43 30.63 -11.80 -0.75
CA SER A 43 29.49 -12.42 -0.03
C SER A 43 29.27 -11.72 1.32
N PHE A 44 30.35 -11.41 2.04
CA PHE A 44 30.29 -10.68 3.31
C PHE A 44 29.64 -9.30 3.17
N VAL A 45 29.99 -8.53 2.13
CA VAL A 45 29.37 -7.21 1.90
C VAL A 45 27.88 -7.34 1.59
N ILE A 46 27.48 -8.27 0.72
CA ILE A 46 26.06 -8.46 0.38
C ILE A 46 25.25 -8.90 1.61
N GLU A 47 25.76 -9.86 2.38
CA GLU A 47 25.11 -10.34 3.61
C GLU A 47 24.99 -9.22 4.65
N THR A 48 26.05 -8.44 4.86
CA THR A 48 26.07 -7.33 5.82
C THR A 48 25.09 -6.24 5.41
N VAL A 49 25.07 -5.85 4.13
CA VAL A 49 24.14 -4.84 3.61
C VAL A 49 22.69 -5.33 3.72
N THR A 50 22.43 -6.58 3.31
CA THR A 50 21.09 -7.19 3.37
C THR A 50 20.60 -7.29 4.82
N GLY A 51 21.46 -7.74 5.73
CA GLY A 51 21.17 -7.81 7.16
C GLY A 51 20.89 -6.43 7.76
N SER A 52 21.66 -5.41 7.36
CA SER A 52 21.46 -4.03 7.80
C SER A 52 20.11 -3.47 7.32
N ILE A 53 19.77 -3.67 6.04
CA ILE A 53 18.47 -3.25 5.48
C ILE A 53 17.31 -3.96 6.21
N ALA A 54 17.45 -5.25 6.49
CA ALA A 54 16.44 -6.01 7.23
C ALA A 54 16.26 -5.47 8.66
N LEU A 55 17.36 -5.16 9.36
CA LEU A 55 17.33 -4.58 10.70
C LEU A 55 16.65 -3.20 10.69
N PHE A 56 17.04 -2.30 9.80
CA PHE A 56 16.42 -0.97 9.68
C PHE A 56 14.94 -1.07 9.33
N GLY A 57 14.57 -1.99 8.42
CA GLY A 57 13.17 -2.25 8.10
C GLY A 57 12.37 -2.77 9.30
N ALA A 58 12.96 -3.64 10.14
CA ALA A 58 12.32 -4.13 11.36
C ALA A 58 12.13 -3.03 12.41
N VAL A 59 13.16 -2.19 12.63
CA VAL A 59 13.10 -1.04 13.54
C VAL A 59 12.06 -0.03 13.07
N GLU A 60 12.07 0.32 11.78
CA GLU A 60 11.07 1.22 11.20
C GLU A 60 9.65 0.66 11.35
N TRP A 61 9.46 -0.64 11.10
CA TRP A 61 8.16 -1.28 11.26
C TRP A 61 7.68 -1.22 12.71
N LEU A 62 8.58 -1.42 13.68
CA LEU A 62 8.29 -1.28 15.10
C LEU A 62 7.90 0.17 15.45
N VAL A 63 8.67 1.15 14.98
CA VAL A 63 8.37 2.58 15.15
C VAL A 63 6.99 2.89 14.59
N ILE A 64 6.69 2.46 13.38
CA ILE A 64 5.39 2.66 12.71
C ILE A 64 4.24 1.99 13.47
N ALA A 65 4.49 0.80 14.03
CA ALA A 65 3.49 0.11 14.83
C ALA A 65 3.14 0.89 16.11
N LEU A 66 4.13 1.52 16.74
CA LEU A 66 3.97 2.33 17.95
C LEU A 66 3.40 3.73 17.66
N SER A 67 3.81 4.37 16.56
CA SER A 67 3.39 5.73 16.17
C SER A 67 2.12 5.75 15.32
N ARG A 68 1.47 4.60 15.10
CA ARG A 68 0.38 4.47 14.13
C ARG A 68 -0.75 5.49 14.32
N GLN A 69 -1.22 5.70 15.55
CA GLN A 69 -2.34 6.61 15.82
C GLN A 69 -1.99 8.07 15.48
N TYR A 70 -0.73 8.47 15.69
CA TYR A 70 -0.26 9.79 15.28
C TYR A 70 -0.24 9.95 13.76
N HIS A 71 0.15 8.90 13.03
CA HIS A 71 0.09 8.92 11.56
C HIS A 71 -1.36 9.00 11.05
N GLU A 72 -2.31 8.30 11.66
CA GLU A 72 -3.74 8.39 11.29
C GLU A 72 -4.29 9.80 11.51
N GLN A 73 -3.93 10.45 12.64
CA GLN A 73 -4.29 11.85 12.85
C GLN A 73 -3.65 12.81 11.84
N LEU A 74 -2.38 12.58 11.50
CA LEU A 74 -1.69 13.41 10.52
C LEU A 74 -2.34 13.29 9.13
N THR A 75 -2.67 12.08 8.71
CA THR A 75 -3.42 11.82 7.47
C THR A 75 -4.78 12.51 7.50
N ARG A 76 -5.52 12.42 8.61
CA ARG A 76 -6.81 13.11 8.78
C ARG A 76 -6.68 14.63 8.68
N ARG A 77 -5.68 15.23 9.34
CA ARG A 77 -5.43 16.68 9.24
C ARG A 77 -5.08 17.08 7.81
N ALA A 78 -4.26 16.29 7.13
CA ALA A 78 -3.91 16.52 5.74
C ALA A 78 -5.13 16.40 4.82
N SER A 79 -6.02 15.42 5.04
CA SER A 79 -7.24 15.29 4.23
C SER A 79 -8.18 16.47 4.41
N LEU A 80 -8.35 16.96 5.64
CA LEU A 80 -9.14 18.17 5.93
C LEU A 80 -8.57 19.42 5.25
N VAL A 81 -7.24 19.57 5.20
CA VAL A 81 -6.59 20.69 4.51
C VAL A 81 -6.82 20.63 3.00
N VAL A 82 -6.86 19.43 2.42
CA VAL A 82 -7.11 19.22 0.99
C VAL A 82 -8.61 19.27 0.66
N GLY A 83 -9.51 19.16 1.64
CA GLY A 83 -10.94 19.04 1.41
C GLY A 83 -11.40 17.62 1.05
N VAL A 84 -10.57 16.60 1.31
CA VAL A 84 -10.96 15.19 1.15
C VAL A 84 -11.56 14.68 2.46
N GLU A 85 -12.74 14.04 2.36
CA GLU A 85 -13.42 13.44 3.51
C GLU A 85 -12.48 12.47 4.25
N PRO A 86 -12.20 12.70 5.54
CA PRO A 86 -11.29 11.85 6.29
C PRO A 86 -11.87 10.44 6.49
N GLU A 87 -11.12 9.42 6.10
CA GLU A 87 -11.52 8.01 6.31
C GLU A 87 -11.52 7.60 7.79
N ASP A 88 -10.73 8.30 8.63
CA ASP A 88 -10.51 7.96 10.02
C ASP A 88 -11.33 8.84 10.98
N ALA A 89 -12.02 8.20 11.93
CA ALA A 89 -12.75 8.88 13.00
C ALA A 89 -11.83 9.70 13.92
N VAL A 90 -12.36 10.77 14.52
CA VAL A 90 -11.66 11.56 15.55
C VAL A 90 -11.34 10.66 16.75
N LYS A 91 -10.05 10.50 17.05
CA LYS A 91 -9.56 9.73 18.22
C LYS A 91 -8.39 10.46 18.83
N THR A 92 -8.23 10.41 20.15
CA THR A 92 -7.04 10.90 20.85
C THR A 92 -5.87 9.91 20.67
N PRO A 93 -4.65 10.38 20.36
CA PRO A 93 -3.56 9.49 19.97
C PRO A 93 -2.86 8.95 21.21
N HIS A 94 -2.62 7.64 21.24
CA HIS A 94 -1.93 6.94 22.31
C HIS A 94 -0.86 6.02 21.72
N VAL A 95 0.30 5.97 22.38
CA VAL A 95 1.38 5.03 22.03
C VAL A 95 1.01 3.66 22.62
N ARG A 96 0.38 2.81 21.82
CA ARG A 96 0.05 1.43 22.21
C ARG A 96 0.20 0.49 21.02
N LEU A 97 0.74 -0.70 21.28
CA LEU A 97 0.85 -1.75 20.27
C LEU A 97 -0.50 -2.48 20.13
N ASP A 98 -1.21 -2.19 19.03
CA ASP A 98 -2.50 -2.84 18.72
C ASP A 98 -2.27 -4.19 18.01
N LEU A 99 -2.21 -5.28 18.78
CA LEU A 99 -2.07 -6.65 18.26
C LEU A 99 -3.22 -7.02 17.30
N ARG A 100 -4.44 -6.52 17.54
CA ARG A 100 -5.61 -6.78 16.68
C ARG A 100 -5.42 -6.11 15.32
N TRP A 101 -4.78 -4.94 15.28
CA TRP A 101 -4.35 -4.33 14.02
C TRP A 101 -3.29 -5.15 13.30
N ILE A 102 -2.27 -5.64 14.01
CA ILE A 102 -1.24 -6.49 13.40
C ILE A 102 -1.90 -7.70 12.73
N GLY A 103 -2.82 -8.39 13.43
CA GLY A 103 -3.59 -9.50 12.86
C GLY A 103 -4.40 -9.10 11.62
N ARG A 104 -5.12 -7.96 11.67
CA ARG A 104 -5.84 -7.45 10.49
C ARG A 104 -4.89 -7.12 9.34
N ARG A 105 -3.72 -6.55 9.62
CA ARG A 105 -2.70 -6.22 8.62
C ARG A 105 -2.17 -7.49 7.95
N PHE A 106 -1.86 -8.54 8.72
CA PHE A 106 -1.47 -9.84 8.17
C PHE A 106 -2.59 -10.46 7.33
N LYS A 107 -3.84 -10.40 7.79
CA LYS A 107 -4.99 -10.88 6.99
C LYS A 107 -5.10 -10.14 5.66
N ARG A 108 -4.92 -8.81 5.64
CA ARG A 108 -4.91 -8.01 4.40
C ARG A 108 -3.74 -8.38 3.49
N TRP A 109 -2.55 -8.59 4.06
CA TRP A 109 -1.37 -9.03 3.32
C TRP A 109 -1.58 -10.41 2.68
N GLY A 110 -2.16 -11.36 3.41
CA GLY A 110 -2.50 -12.68 2.91
C GLY A 110 -3.48 -12.65 1.73
N ARG A 111 -4.29 -11.59 1.55
CA ARG A 111 -5.07 -11.38 0.32
C ARG A 111 -4.15 -11.14 -0.87
N GLY A 112 -3.19 -10.22 -0.73
CA GLY A 112 -2.20 -9.93 -1.77
C GLY A 112 -1.35 -11.16 -2.11
N VAL A 113 -0.87 -11.90 -1.13
CA VAL A 113 -0.07 -13.12 -1.37
C VAL A 113 -0.84 -14.16 -2.16
N ARG A 114 -2.11 -14.43 -1.79
CA ARG A 114 -2.94 -15.40 -2.49
C ARG A 114 -3.07 -15.07 -3.97
N VAL A 115 -3.28 -13.80 -4.29
CA VAL A 115 -3.36 -13.30 -5.66
C VAL A 115 -2.08 -13.60 -6.44
N PHE A 116 -0.91 -13.31 -5.87
CA PHE A 116 0.38 -13.57 -6.53
C PHE A 116 0.65 -15.06 -6.71
N VAL A 117 0.49 -15.85 -5.64
CA VAL A 117 0.73 -17.30 -5.65
C VAL A 117 -0.22 -18.00 -6.63
N GLY A 118 -1.47 -17.56 -6.73
CA GLY A 118 -2.43 -18.21 -7.62
C GLY A 118 -2.14 -18.04 -9.11
N VAL A 119 -1.35 -17.07 -9.57
CA VAL A 119 -1.05 -16.95 -11.01
C VAL A 119 0.31 -17.53 -11.40
N MET A 120 1.22 -17.69 -10.45
CA MET A 120 2.53 -18.31 -10.71
C MET A 120 2.46 -19.68 -11.41
N PRO A 121 1.56 -20.61 -11.02
CA PRO A 121 1.44 -21.90 -11.72
C PRO A 121 1.01 -21.75 -13.18
N LEU A 122 0.17 -20.76 -13.50
CA LEU A 122 -0.26 -20.52 -14.87
C LEU A 122 0.89 -19.97 -15.73
N ILE A 123 1.65 -19.01 -15.20
CA ILE A 123 2.82 -18.47 -15.90
C ILE A 123 3.88 -19.56 -16.04
N GLY A 124 4.14 -20.34 -14.98
CA GLY A 124 5.12 -21.43 -15.00
C GLY A 124 4.77 -22.53 -16.00
N THR A 125 3.51 -22.99 -16.02
CA THR A 125 3.06 -24.00 -16.98
C THR A 125 3.08 -23.47 -18.41
N ALA A 126 2.63 -22.22 -18.65
CA ALA A 126 2.74 -21.59 -19.97
C ALA A 126 4.20 -21.48 -20.43
N SER A 127 5.11 -21.09 -19.53
CA SER A 127 6.55 -20.99 -19.83
C SER A 127 7.16 -22.35 -20.16
N PHE A 128 6.75 -23.40 -19.43
CA PHE A 128 7.23 -24.76 -19.64
C PHE A 128 6.74 -25.33 -20.98
N VAL A 129 5.44 -25.20 -21.27
CA VAL A 129 4.83 -25.69 -22.52
C VAL A 129 5.34 -24.93 -23.74
N LEU A 130 5.55 -23.62 -23.62
CA LEU A 130 6.08 -22.78 -24.70
C LEU A 130 7.61 -22.80 -24.78
N SER A 131 8.32 -23.41 -23.83
CA SER A 131 9.79 -23.44 -23.77
C SER A 131 10.50 -23.81 -25.09
N PRO A 132 10.01 -24.73 -25.94
CA PRO A 132 10.66 -25.02 -27.22
C PRO A 132 10.57 -23.87 -28.24
N LEU A 133 9.68 -22.89 -28.04
CA LEU A 133 9.59 -21.72 -28.91
C LEU A 133 10.61 -20.66 -28.49
N ALA A 134 11.42 -20.20 -29.45
CA ALA A 134 12.32 -19.07 -29.27
C ALA A 134 11.52 -17.84 -28.78
N GLY A 135 11.77 -17.41 -27.54
CA GLY A 135 11.13 -16.24 -26.94
C GLY A 135 10.16 -16.53 -25.78
N ALA A 136 9.84 -17.79 -25.46
CA ALA A 136 8.95 -18.12 -24.36
C ALA A 136 9.41 -17.59 -22.99
N GLN A 137 10.73 -17.58 -22.73
CA GLN A 137 11.30 -17.00 -21.51
C GLN A 137 11.14 -15.47 -21.44
N ARG A 138 11.19 -14.79 -22.58
CA ARG A 138 10.93 -13.34 -22.62
C ARG A 138 9.44 -13.05 -22.39
N ALA A 139 8.57 -13.83 -23.03
CA ALA A 139 7.13 -13.71 -22.85
C ALA A 139 6.70 -13.96 -21.40
N SER A 140 7.29 -14.96 -20.72
CA SER A 140 7.03 -15.22 -19.31
C SER A 140 7.54 -14.11 -18.39
N GLY A 141 8.72 -13.55 -18.68
CA GLY A 141 9.24 -12.38 -17.98
C GLY A 141 8.30 -11.18 -18.11
N ILE A 142 7.85 -10.86 -19.33
CA ILE A 142 6.91 -9.76 -19.60
C ILE A 142 5.57 -10.01 -18.92
N ALA A 143 5.06 -11.24 -18.96
CA ALA A 143 3.81 -11.62 -18.30
C ALA A 143 3.90 -11.47 -16.78
N THR A 144 4.99 -11.96 -16.18
CA THR A 144 5.26 -11.84 -14.74
C THR A 144 5.41 -10.38 -14.32
N PHE A 145 6.12 -9.58 -15.11
CA PHE A 145 6.31 -8.16 -14.86
C PHE A 145 4.99 -7.39 -14.95
N SER A 146 4.23 -7.58 -16.03
CA SER A 146 2.91 -6.97 -16.23
C SER A 146 1.94 -7.36 -15.11
N TRP A 147 1.94 -8.62 -14.71
CA TRP A 147 1.16 -9.12 -13.58
C TRP A 147 1.54 -8.42 -12.28
N THR A 148 2.84 -8.28 -12.02
CA THR A 148 3.36 -7.63 -10.82
C THR A 148 2.98 -6.16 -10.77
N ILE A 149 3.13 -5.44 -11.89
CA ILE A 149 2.75 -4.03 -12.00
C ILE A 149 1.25 -3.87 -11.74
N TYR A 150 0.42 -4.64 -12.45
CA TYR A 150 -1.03 -4.57 -12.30
C TYR A 150 -1.45 -4.72 -10.84
N TRP A 151 -0.92 -5.73 -10.14
CA TRP A 151 -1.26 -5.92 -8.74
C TRP A 151 -0.61 -4.93 -7.78
N ALA A 152 0.56 -4.37 -8.12
CA ALA A 152 1.12 -3.25 -7.37
C ALA A 152 0.16 -2.05 -7.40
N MET A 153 -0.46 -1.77 -8.56
CA MET A 153 -1.48 -0.73 -8.72
C MET A 153 -2.75 -1.06 -7.93
N VAL A 154 -3.29 -2.27 -8.06
CA VAL A 154 -4.48 -2.69 -7.28
C VAL A 154 -4.22 -2.57 -5.78
N LEU A 155 -3.05 -3.00 -5.30
CA LEU A 155 -2.67 -2.94 -3.89
C LEU A 155 -2.38 -1.51 -3.41
N ALA A 156 -1.97 -0.62 -4.31
CA ALA A 156 -1.85 0.81 -4.02
C ALA A 156 -3.24 1.44 -3.84
N CYS A 157 -4.16 1.14 -4.75
CA CYS A 157 -5.57 1.57 -4.69
C CYS A 157 -6.29 1.05 -3.44
N ALA A 158 -6.14 -0.25 -3.15
CA ALA A 158 -6.78 -0.94 -2.02
C ALA A 158 -6.43 -0.41 -0.62
N LYS A 159 -5.50 0.56 -0.52
CA LYS A 159 -5.15 1.21 0.75
C LYS A 159 -6.16 2.25 1.19
N THR A 160 -6.94 2.82 0.27
CA THR A 160 -8.00 3.77 0.60
C THR A 160 -9.27 3.01 0.93
N ALA A 161 -10.07 3.53 1.85
CA ALA A 161 -11.43 3.07 2.09
C ALA A 161 -12.33 3.33 0.87
N HIS A 162 -12.06 4.40 0.12
CA HIS A 162 -12.79 4.74 -1.11
C HIS A 162 -12.80 3.60 -2.14
N ALA A 163 -11.68 2.88 -2.28
CA ALA A 163 -11.57 1.75 -3.21
C ALA A 163 -12.47 0.54 -2.87
N TRP A 164 -13.08 0.53 -1.68
CA TRP A 164 -13.95 -0.54 -1.19
C TRP A 164 -15.43 -0.14 -1.17
N ARG A 165 -15.80 1.08 -1.58
CA ARG A 165 -17.21 1.54 -1.60
C ARG A 165 -18.12 0.66 -2.47
N THR A 166 -17.54 -0.04 -3.43
CA THR A 166 -18.24 -0.91 -4.39
C THR A 166 -18.17 -2.40 -4.01
N GLU A 167 -17.75 -2.73 -2.77
CA GLU A 167 -17.68 -4.11 -2.29
C GLU A 167 -19.05 -4.79 -2.22
N ASP A 168 -20.10 -4.05 -1.89
CA ASP A 168 -21.46 -4.56 -1.77
C ASP A 168 -22.22 -4.63 -3.11
N ASP A 169 -21.60 -4.23 -4.22
CA ASP A 169 -22.24 -4.28 -5.54
C ASP A 169 -22.41 -5.75 -6.01
N PRO A 170 -23.63 -6.31 -6.02
CA PRO A 170 -23.86 -7.70 -6.39
C PRO A 170 -23.57 -7.96 -7.89
N GLY A 171 -23.48 -6.90 -8.71
CA GLY A 171 -23.18 -6.96 -10.14
C GLY A 171 -21.69 -6.77 -10.47
N ALA A 172 -20.80 -6.77 -9.48
CA ALA A 172 -19.38 -6.50 -9.68
C ALA A 172 -18.74 -7.42 -10.73
N LYS A 173 -18.37 -6.83 -11.88
CA LYS A 173 -17.70 -7.55 -12.97
C LYS A 173 -16.29 -7.97 -12.54
N PRO A 174 -15.81 -9.17 -12.94
CA PRO A 174 -14.45 -9.59 -12.63
C PRO A 174 -13.42 -8.70 -13.34
N PRO A 175 -12.20 -8.59 -12.79
CA PRO A 175 -11.12 -7.80 -13.40
C PRO A 175 -10.78 -8.26 -14.82
N ILE A 176 -10.28 -7.37 -15.66
CA ILE A 176 -9.97 -7.61 -17.08
C ILE A 176 -9.07 -8.84 -17.29
N LEU A 177 -8.12 -9.08 -16.39
CA LEU A 177 -7.23 -10.24 -16.45
C LEU A 177 -7.99 -11.54 -16.18
N VAL A 178 -8.84 -11.59 -15.15
CA VAL A 178 -9.67 -12.77 -14.87
C VAL A 178 -10.67 -12.99 -16.03
N ARG A 179 -11.24 -11.92 -16.58
CA ARG A 179 -12.09 -11.98 -17.77
C ARG A 179 -11.36 -12.57 -18.98
N ALA A 180 -10.12 -12.16 -19.23
CA ALA A 180 -9.30 -12.69 -20.31
C ALA A 180 -9.04 -14.20 -20.13
N LEU A 181 -8.72 -14.64 -18.90
CA LEU A 181 -8.52 -16.05 -18.59
C LEU A 181 -9.79 -16.89 -18.78
N LEU A 182 -10.95 -16.36 -18.41
CA LEU A 182 -12.24 -17.04 -18.55
C LEU A 182 -12.68 -17.21 -20.02
N ARG A 183 -12.11 -16.45 -20.96
CA ARG A 183 -12.39 -16.58 -22.41
C ARG A 183 -11.69 -17.78 -23.05
N ILE A 184 -10.61 -18.27 -22.46
CA ILE A 184 -9.82 -19.37 -23.02
C ILE A 184 -10.37 -20.70 -22.46
N PRO A 185 -10.92 -21.60 -23.30
CA PRO A 185 -11.65 -22.78 -22.84
C PRO A 185 -10.77 -23.74 -22.01
N VAL A 186 -9.51 -23.93 -22.42
CA VAL A 186 -8.55 -24.86 -21.81
C VAL A 186 -8.24 -24.48 -20.35
N ILE A 187 -8.21 -23.18 -20.03
CA ILE A 187 -7.86 -22.68 -18.69
C ILE A 187 -9.07 -22.11 -17.94
N ARG A 188 -10.28 -22.29 -18.45
CA ARG A 188 -11.50 -21.68 -17.90
C ARG A 188 -11.78 -22.12 -16.46
N LEU A 189 -11.55 -23.40 -16.14
CA LEU A 189 -11.72 -23.92 -14.78
C LEU A 189 -10.74 -23.24 -13.81
N TYR A 190 -9.48 -23.06 -14.24
CA TYR A 190 -8.48 -22.33 -13.48
C TYR A 190 -8.85 -20.86 -13.32
N GLY A 191 -9.35 -20.22 -14.38
CA GLY A 191 -9.89 -18.86 -14.33
C GLY A 191 -11.03 -18.69 -13.33
N ARG A 192 -11.93 -19.69 -13.19
CA ARG A 192 -12.99 -19.70 -12.17
C ARG A 192 -12.42 -19.81 -10.76
N PHE A 193 -11.47 -20.71 -10.55
CA PHE A 193 -10.78 -20.87 -9.26
C PHE A 193 -10.05 -19.59 -8.85
N LEU A 194 -9.29 -18.99 -9.79
CA LEU A 194 -8.64 -17.70 -9.60
C LEU A 194 -9.65 -16.60 -9.29
N GLY A 195 -10.76 -16.54 -10.04
CA GLY A 195 -11.82 -15.57 -9.80
C GLY A 195 -12.41 -15.69 -8.40
N PHE A 196 -12.65 -16.92 -7.94
CA PHE A 196 -13.11 -17.18 -6.57
C PHE A 196 -12.09 -16.69 -5.54
N MET A 197 -10.81 -17.05 -5.70
CA MET A 197 -9.75 -16.67 -4.78
C MET A 197 -9.53 -15.14 -4.73
N MET A 198 -9.67 -14.47 -5.87
CA MET A 198 -9.43 -13.03 -6.03
C MET A 198 -10.67 -12.16 -5.77
N ARG A 199 -11.84 -12.75 -5.54
CA ARG A 199 -13.11 -12.03 -5.37
C ARG A 199 -13.03 -10.89 -4.35
N THR A 200 -12.28 -11.11 -3.27
CA THR A 200 -12.03 -10.11 -2.21
C THR A 200 -11.17 -8.92 -2.63
N SER A 201 -10.71 -8.86 -3.88
CA SER A 201 -9.88 -7.77 -4.43
C SER A 201 -10.46 -7.21 -5.73
N PHE A 202 -11.68 -7.63 -6.10
CA PHE A 202 -12.37 -7.10 -7.28
C PHE A 202 -12.72 -5.61 -7.16
N PRO A 203 -13.19 -5.08 -6.00
CA PRO A 203 -13.51 -3.66 -5.89
C PRO A 203 -12.34 -2.73 -6.24
N PRO A 204 -11.15 -2.84 -5.62
CA PRO A 204 -10.03 -1.98 -5.98
C PRO A 204 -9.52 -2.24 -7.40
N ALA A 205 -9.61 -3.48 -7.90
CA ALA A 205 -9.21 -3.79 -9.27
C ALA A 205 -10.11 -3.11 -10.31
N ARG A 206 -11.40 -2.94 -10.01
CA ARG A 206 -12.35 -2.25 -10.88
C ARG A 206 -12.07 -0.76 -10.97
N GLU A 207 -11.78 -0.12 -9.84
CA GLU A 207 -11.52 1.33 -9.77
C GLU A 207 -10.22 1.72 -10.51
N ILE A 208 -9.22 0.82 -10.57
CA ILE A 208 -7.96 1.13 -11.29
C ILE A 208 -8.07 0.97 -12.81
N GLU A 209 -8.97 0.13 -13.33
CA GLU A 209 -9.06 -0.16 -14.76
C GLU A 209 -9.27 1.08 -15.63
N PRO A 210 -10.18 2.02 -15.29
CA PRO A 210 -10.35 3.26 -16.04
C PRO A 210 -9.22 4.28 -15.83
N ARG A 211 -8.45 4.17 -14.72
CA ARG A 211 -7.43 5.17 -14.31
C ARG A 211 -6.03 4.57 -14.17
N SER A 212 -5.72 3.60 -15.04
CA SER A 212 -4.52 2.78 -14.91
C SER A 212 -3.23 3.61 -14.90
N TRP A 213 -3.15 4.70 -15.67
CA TRP A 213 -1.95 5.53 -15.71
C TRP A 213 -1.68 6.30 -14.40
N GLU A 214 -2.72 6.81 -13.75
CA GLU A 214 -2.59 7.53 -12.48
C GLU A 214 -2.12 6.58 -11.37
N PHE A 215 -2.71 5.38 -11.32
CA PHE A 215 -2.32 4.37 -10.35
C PHE A 215 -0.95 3.75 -10.64
N LEU A 216 -0.51 3.73 -11.90
CA LEU A 216 0.85 3.33 -12.23
C LEU A 216 1.87 4.29 -11.61
N GLY A 217 1.65 5.60 -11.74
CA GLY A 217 2.47 6.62 -11.09
C GLY A 217 2.50 6.44 -9.57
N LEU A 218 1.34 6.19 -8.95
CA LEU A 218 1.25 5.92 -7.51
C LEU A 218 1.97 4.62 -7.10
N ALA A 219 1.90 3.57 -7.92
CA ALA A 219 2.58 2.31 -7.68
C ALA A 219 4.11 2.48 -7.75
N VAL A 220 4.62 3.27 -8.71
CA VAL A 220 6.04 3.62 -8.82
C VAL A 220 6.48 4.51 -7.66
N ALA A 221 5.71 5.54 -7.31
CA ALA A 221 5.99 6.35 -6.12
C ALA A 221 6.07 5.46 -4.87
N ARG A 222 5.20 4.46 -4.77
CA ARG A 222 5.20 3.49 -3.68
C ARG A 222 6.43 2.59 -3.66
N THR A 223 6.96 2.16 -4.81
CA THR A 223 8.19 1.34 -4.83
C THR A 223 9.39 2.17 -4.39
N LEU A 224 9.46 3.44 -4.81
CA LEU A 224 10.50 4.37 -4.37
C LEU A 224 10.44 4.63 -2.86
N VAL A 225 9.22 4.79 -2.31
CA VAL A 225 9.02 4.97 -0.87
C VAL A 225 9.19 3.66 -0.08
N GLY A 226 9.29 2.51 -0.74
CA GLY A 226 9.57 1.24 -0.08
C GLY A 226 10.96 1.16 0.58
N LEU A 227 11.83 2.14 0.30
CA LEU A 227 13.12 2.29 0.97
C LEU A 227 12.90 2.57 2.46
N PRO A 228 13.68 1.91 3.35
CA PRO A 228 13.62 2.20 4.77
C PRO A 228 13.82 3.68 5.04
N ILE A 229 13.24 4.20 6.12
CA ILE A 229 13.26 5.64 6.51
C ILE A 229 12.31 6.49 5.67
N VAL A 230 12.38 6.39 4.34
CA VAL A 230 11.49 7.15 3.43
C VAL A 230 10.04 6.75 3.66
N TYR A 231 9.79 5.46 3.90
CA TYR A 231 8.46 4.92 4.18
C TYR A 231 7.79 5.60 5.37
N GLY A 232 8.49 5.78 6.49
CA GLY A 232 7.97 6.42 7.70
C GLY A 232 7.41 7.83 7.47
N PHE A 233 8.13 8.66 6.70
CA PHE A 233 7.73 10.05 6.42
C PHE A 233 6.60 10.15 5.40
N MET A 234 6.63 9.32 4.37
CA MET A 234 5.67 9.39 3.26
C MET A 234 4.42 8.54 3.51
N ARG A 235 4.41 7.65 4.52
CA ARG A 235 3.24 6.83 4.87
C ARG A 235 1.90 7.58 4.94
N PRO A 236 1.78 8.76 5.59
CA PRO A 236 0.51 9.48 5.66
C PRO A 236 0.05 10.08 4.32
N THR A 237 0.96 10.34 3.38
CA THR A 237 0.60 10.97 2.09
C THR A 237 0.03 9.96 1.09
N PHE A 238 0.40 8.67 1.18
CA PHE A 238 -0.08 7.66 0.22
C PHE A 238 -1.59 7.44 0.19
N PRO A 239 -2.28 7.22 1.33
CA PRO A 239 -3.74 7.05 1.32
C PRO A 239 -4.43 8.29 0.77
N LEU A 240 -3.91 9.48 1.11
CA LEU A 240 -4.44 10.75 0.64
C LEU A 240 -4.26 10.92 -0.87
N ALA A 241 -3.06 10.69 -1.40
CA ALA A 241 -2.78 10.75 -2.84
C ALA A 241 -3.64 9.75 -3.62
N ALA A 242 -3.81 8.54 -3.09
CA ALA A 242 -4.69 7.53 -3.69
C ALA A 242 -6.17 7.96 -3.66
N ALA A 243 -6.62 8.63 -2.60
CA ALA A 243 -7.98 9.17 -2.51
C ALA A 243 -8.19 10.31 -3.52
N MET A 244 -7.22 11.24 -3.65
CA MET A 244 -7.26 12.30 -4.67
C MET A 244 -7.34 11.73 -6.08
N VAL A 245 -6.54 10.70 -6.39
CA VAL A 245 -6.58 10.00 -7.69
C VAL A 245 -7.93 9.35 -7.93
N LEU A 246 -8.58 8.79 -6.90
CA LEU A 246 -9.92 8.19 -7.01
C LEU A 246 -11.05 9.22 -7.14
N LEU A 247 -10.93 10.37 -6.50
CA LEU A 247 -11.93 11.42 -6.57
C LEU A 247 -11.82 12.20 -7.89
N GLY A 248 -10.60 12.37 -8.41
CA GLY A 248 -10.32 13.08 -9.66
C GLY A 248 -10.79 14.54 -9.65
N PRO A 249 -10.69 15.26 -10.78
CA PRO A 249 -11.19 16.64 -10.92
C PRO A 249 -12.72 16.75 -10.80
N ALA A 250 -13.46 15.64 -10.88
CA ALA A 250 -14.91 15.62 -10.67
C ALA A 250 -15.31 15.91 -9.21
N GLY A 251 -14.37 15.77 -8.25
CA GLY A 251 -14.54 16.31 -6.91
C GLY A 251 -14.68 17.83 -6.89
N ASP A 252 -14.13 18.54 -7.88
CA ASP A 252 -14.17 20.00 -7.94
C ASP A 252 -15.58 20.49 -8.30
N ALA A 253 -16.35 19.75 -9.11
CA ALA A 253 -17.73 20.12 -9.47
C ALA A 253 -18.75 19.92 -8.33
N SER A 254 -18.51 18.98 -7.41
CA SER A 254 -19.30 18.83 -6.19
C SER A 254 -18.74 19.65 -5.02
N ALA A 255 -17.46 20.04 -5.05
CA ALA A 255 -16.85 20.97 -4.11
C ALA A 255 -17.21 22.43 -4.42
N GLU A 256 -17.49 22.79 -5.69
CA GLU A 256 -18.03 24.09 -6.07
C GLU A 256 -19.47 24.28 -5.55
N GLU A 257 -20.22 23.17 -5.39
CA GLU A 257 -21.51 23.13 -4.68
C GLU A 257 -21.38 22.82 -3.18
N GLN A 258 -20.15 22.79 -2.65
CA GLN A 258 -19.86 22.82 -1.21
C GLN A 258 -19.29 24.20 -0.80
N PRO A 259 -20.05 25.30 -0.98
CA PRO A 259 -19.60 26.64 -0.63
C PRO A 259 -19.54 26.76 0.90
N ASP A 260 -18.46 27.34 1.41
CA ASP A 260 -18.24 27.79 2.80
C ASP A 260 -18.29 26.77 3.96
N ASN A 261 -18.90 25.59 3.81
CA ASN A 261 -19.23 24.74 4.97
C ASN A 261 -18.06 23.89 5.52
N ALA A 262 -17.11 23.48 4.67
CA ALA A 262 -16.00 22.64 5.12
C ALA A 262 -14.96 23.44 5.93
N PHE A 263 -14.68 24.68 5.50
CA PHE A 263 -13.82 25.60 6.24
C PHE A 263 -14.55 26.24 7.42
N SER A 264 -15.87 26.45 7.35
CA SER A 264 -16.67 26.86 8.50
C SER A 264 -16.67 25.77 9.59
N GLY A 265 -16.79 24.49 9.23
CA GLY A 265 -16.75 23.39 10.18
C GLY A 265 -15.41 23.30 10.92
N ALA A 266 -14.28 23.50 10.24
CA ALA A 266 -12.96 23.55 10.90
C ALA A 266 -12.80 24.79 11.80
N ARG A 267 -13.33 25.95 11.38
CA ARG A 267 -13.34 27.17 12.20
C ARG A 267 -14.28 27.04 13.40
N GLU A 268 -15.44 26.41 13.24
CA GLU A 268 -16.38 26.12 14.33
C GLU A 268 -15.78 25.14 15.31
N LEU A 269 -15.10 24.08 14.83
CA LEU A 269 -14.43 23.13 15.72
C LEU A 269 -13.36 23.84 16.57
N ASN A 270 -12.52 24.67 15.94
CA ASN A 270 -11.52 25.47 16.65
C ASN A 270 -12.18 26.47 17.61
N ARG A 271 -13.29 27.09 17.22
CA ARG A 271 -14.03 28.03 18.07
C ARG A 271 -14.62 27.35 19.30
N VAL A 272 -15.24 26.17 19.14
CA VAL A 272 -15.78 25.38 20.25
C VAL A 272 -14.67 24.90 21.18
N GLU A 273 -13.52 24.50 20.63
CA GLU A 273 -12.37 24.06 21.42
C GLU A 273 -11.75 25.23 22.21
N ASP A 274 -11.70 26.43 21.62
CA ASP A 274 -11.27 27.66 22.28
C ASP A 274 -12.26 28.13 23.36
N GLU A 275 -13.57 28.05 23.10
CA GLU A 275 -14.61 28.35 24.08
C GLU A 275 -14.56 27.37 25.26
N ALA A 276 -14.34 26.08 25.01
CA ALA A 276 -14.14 25.08 26.06
C ALA A 276 -12.84 25.32 26.86
N ARG A 277 -11.75 25.76 26.22
CA ARG A 277 -10.51 26.16 26.92
C ARG A 277 -10.74 27.40 27.80
N ARG A 278 -11.44 28.41 27.29
CA ARG A 278 -11.77 29.62 28.06
C ARG A 278 -12.70 29.32 29.23
N ALA A 279 -13.69 28.47 29.05
CA ALA A 279 -14.55 28.02 30.14
C ALA A 279 -13.74 27.30 31.24
N ARG A 280 -12.81 26.41 30.85
CA ARG A 280 -11.92 25.75 31.82
C ARG A 280 -10.95 26.71 32.52
N ALA A 281 -10.47 27.74 31.82
CA ALA A 281 -9.59 28.76 32.39
C ALA A 281 -10.36 29.75 33.30
N GLY A 282 -11.62 30.07 32.97
CA GLY A 282 -12.48 30.98 33.73
C GLY A 282 -13.19 30.34 34.93
N VAL A 283 -13.27 29.02 34.99
CA VAL A 283 -13.79 28.27 36.16
C VAL A 283 -12.74 28.17 37.28
N GLY A 284 -11.55 28.77 37.08
CA GLY A 284 -10.57 29.05 38.12
C GLY A 284 -11.02 30.15 39.09
N VAL A 285 -11.93 29.81 40.00
CA VAL A 285 -11.86 30.16 41.43
C VAL A 285 -11.67 31.65 41.75
N ARG A 286 -12.77 32.41 41.80
CA ARG A 286 -12.89 33.56 42.70
C ARG A 286 -13.50 33.05 44.02
N VAL A 287 -12.68 32.45 44.87
CA VAL A 287 -13.03 32.32 46.29
C VAL A 287 -12.83 33.71 46.87
N VAL A 288 -13.93 34.49 46.85
CA VAL A 288 -14.05 35.70 47.66
C VAL A 288 -14.15 35.20 49.09
N ALA A 289 -13.04 35.27 49.82
CA ALA A 289 -13.08 35.21 51.27
C ALA A 289 -13.65 36.54 51.75
N ASP A 290 -14.97 36.59 51.94
CA ASP A 290 -15.56 37.52 52.90
C ASP A 290 -15.27 36.94 54.29
N GLY A 291 -14.43 37.65 55.03
CA GLY A 291 -14.13 37.37 56.43
C GLY A 291 -14.13 38.70 57.17
N ASP A 292 -15.17 38.87 57.99
CA ASP A 292 -15.39 39.92 58.99
C ASP A 292 -14.23 40.10 59.98
#